data_AF-W1I1S1-F1
#
_entry.id   AF-W1I1S1-F1
#
_cell.length_a   1.000
_cell.length_b   1.000
_cell.length_c   1.000
_cell.angle_alpha   90.00
_cell.angle_beta   90.00
_cell.angle_gamma   90.00
#
_symmetry.space_group_name_H-M   'P 1'
#
loop_
_entity.id
_entity.type
_entity.pdbx_description
1 polymer ?
#
loop_
_entity_poly.entity_id
_entity_poly.type
_entity_poly.pdbx_seq_one_letter_code
_entity_poly.pdbx_strand_id
1 'polypeptide(L)'
;MKSLDSLSTSDLESTWNNIQKYQAMRKERDRVARELMRRESKKFLGENEKETVCEFLSRKFDEESPMDFYNAIFRNYLDIPDEFNKGAYTGIVTEKVKLENEKDKIRRYSITDGLVELKTLIETSDNFCFMSPISYCGKRATQENARFLFGFAIDLDSIVYKDDVPIGVYDLVYQIMNEVLPKPTYLVSSGYGVHLYYIFDEPIPLYRNNVRLLKSVRKKLIKKIWNPYVTDDYSDKKIQWESLWQGFRVVGTKTKSGNICRAFRVGNAETVSLEYICSFLYDNEKEFIKNFKFMHKYSYSELKKMWPDWTARHFDKNGKPKKNPIKKYWTCKPELYYWYLNRLEKEVVPGHRYHSLMCLAGYALKSGIAYDQFEKDCWGLFEIYESKTEQDENHWKEKDVESALECYKAKTLKNLSIEAISAYAGIPIERNKRNYRKQEQHLKIARATRDIIHENWREGNGRKPKKEIVEEWRKHNPNGKPKECIQQTGLSKNTVYKWWDGGSDVAAKPILPKEPKMTDEQLIQMFITDIMQGLSAEEITDKVVNAVDPQSSDEERDRVKALIASTQKSMENILNLVKK
;
A
#
# COMPACT_ATOMS: atom_id res chain seq x y z
N MET A 1 12.42 40.86 24.31
CA MET A 1 12.45 40.18 25.62
C MET A 1 13.24 41.07 26.57
N LYS A 2 12.58 41.73 27.54
CA LYS A 2 13.31 42.34 28.66
C LYS A 2 13.90 41.20 29.50
N SER A 3 15.14 41.34 29.97
CA SER A 3 15.78 40.31 30.80
C SER A 3 14.96 40.10 32.08
N LEU A 4 14.87 38.84 32.51
CA LEU A 4 14.17 38.41 33.73
C LEU A 4 14.73 39.08 35.01
N ASP A 5 15.90 39.70 34.93
CA ASP A 5 16.58 40.36 36.04
C ASP A 5 16.03 41.77 36.38
N SER A 6 14.97 42.22 35.72
CA SER A 6 14.39 43.57 35.89
C SER A 6 12.99 43.62 36.53
N LEU A 7 12.44 42.48 36.95
CA LEU A 7 11.13 42.43 37.61
C LEU A 7 11.27 42.59 39.12
N SER A 8 10.47 43.49 39.71
CA SER A 8 10.44 43.64 41.18
C SER A 8 9.91 42.37 41.83
N THR A 9 10.31 42.10 43.08
CA THR A 9 9.80 40.97 43.87
C THR A 9 8.26 40.94 43.94
N SER A 10 7.62 42.12 43.93
CA SER A 10 6.15 42.24 43.93
C SER A 10 5.50 41.80 42.60
N ASP A 11 6.17 42.02 41.47
CA ASP A 11 5.68 41.61 40.15
C ASP A 11 5.77 40.09 39.97
N LEU A 12 6.81 39.47 40.54
CA LEU A 12 6.98 38.02 40.55
C LEU A 12 5.92 37.33 41.43
N GLU A 13 5.61 37.87 42.61
CA GLU A 13 4.53 37.37 43.48
C GLU A 13 3.15 37.50 42.85
N SER A 14 2.85 38.65 42.22
CA SER A 14 1.60 38.87 41.50
C SER A 14 1.43 37.87 40.35
N THR A 15 2.49 37.67 39.56
CA THR A 15 2.50 36.70 38.46
C THR A 15 2.30 35.27 38.97
N TRP A 16 2.96 34.90 40.08
CA TRP A 16 2.81 33.58 40.70
C TRP A 16 1.39 33.34 41.24
N ASN A 17 0.80 34.33 41.91
CA ASN A 17 -0.58 34.27 42.39
C ASN A 17 -1.59 34.12 41.25
N ASN A 18 -1.36 34.79 40.11
CA ASN A 18 -2.19 34.64 38.91
C ASN A 18 -2.08 33.24 38.30
N ILE A 19 -0.87 32.66 38.26
CA ILE A 19 -0.66 31.27 37.82
C ILE A 19 -1.37 30.29 38.75
N GLN A 20 -1.29 30.48 40.07
CA GLN A 20 -1.97 29.61 41.04
C GLN A 20 -3.50 29.70 40.92
N LYS A 21 -4.06 30.92 40.79
CA LYS A 21 -5.50 31.12 40.54
C LYS A 21 -5.94 30.46 39.22
N TYR A 22 -5.17 30.61 38.15
CA TYR A 22 -5.44 29.96 36.88
C TYR A 22 -5.43 28.42 37.01
N GLN A 23 -4.43 27.86 37.71
CA GLN A 23 -4.37 26.41 37.96
C GLN A 23 -5.54 25.92 38.81
N ALA A 24 -5.97 26.68 39.82
CA ALA A 24 -7.13 26.35 40.65
C ALA A 24 -8.44 26.39 39.84
N MET A 25 -8.67 27.44 39.05
CA MET A 25 -9.84 27.54 38.16
C MET A 25 -9.85 26.43 37.10
N ARG A 26 -8.69 26.09 36.54
CA ARG A 26 -8.57 24.96 35.60
C ARG A 26 -8.93 23.63 36.27
N LYS A 27 -8.43 23.37 37.48
CA LYS A 27 -8.78 22.17 38.26
C LYS A 27 -10.29 22.09 38.51
N GLU A 28 -10.91 23.22 38.85
CA GLU A 28 -12.35 23.29 39.10
C GLU A 28 -13.16 23.04 37.83
N ARG A 29 -12.77 23.65 36.70
CA ARG A 29 -13.40 23.38 35.40
C ARG A 29 -13.27 21.92 34.99
N ASP A 30 -12.09 21.33 35.19
CA ASP A 30 -11.84 19.92 34.91
C ASP A 30 -12.59 18.99 35.89
N ARG A 31 -12.93 19.46 37.11
CA ARG A 31 -13.80 18.75 38.06
C ARG A 31 -15.25 18.75 37.59
N VAL A 32 -15.79 19.92 37.23
CA VAL A 32 -17.18 20.06 36.74
C VAL A 32 -17.38 19.26 35.44
N ALA A 33 -16.42 19.33 34.50
CA ALA A 33 -16.48 18.55 33.28
C ALA A 33 -16.45 17.04 33.56
N ARG A 34 -15.68 16.60 34.56
CA ARG A 34 -15.67 15.20 35.05
C ARG A 34 -17.01 14.79 35.61
N GLU A 35 -17.63 15.60 36.46
CA GLU A 35 -18.96 15.31 37.00
C GLU A 35 -20.03 15.22 35.92
N LEU A 36 -20.00 16.12 34.93
CA LEU A 36 -20.92 16.09 33.81
C LEU A 36 -20.75 14.82 32.96
N MET A 37 -19.52 14.49 32.56
CA MET A 37 -19.21 13.27 31.81
C MET A 37 -19.71 12.03 32.55
N ARG A 38 -19.47 11.95 33.86
CA ARG A 38 -19.93 10.84 34.70
C ARG A 38 -21.45 10.70 34.74
N ARG A 39 -22.15 11.83 34.80
CA ARG A 39 -23.62 11.82 34.80
C ARG A 39 -24.16 11.26 33.49
N GLU A 40 -23.57 11.65 32.36
CA GLU A 40 -23.98 11.14 31.05
C GLU A 40 -23.53 9.68 30.83
N SER A 41 -22.34 9.29 31.29
CA SER A 41 -21.88 7.89 31.22
C SER A 41 -22.74 6.97 32.06
N LYS A 42 -23.21 7.39 33.25
CA LYS A 42 -24.16 6.63 34.08
C LYS A 42 -25.49 6.39 33.37
N LYS A 43 -26.04 7.39 32.67
CA LYS A 43 -27.28 7.22 31.89
C LYS A 43 -27.12 6.20 30.77
N PHE A 44 -25.95 6.16 30.14
CA PHE A 44 -25.68 5.30 28.99
C PHE A 44 -25.26 3.87 29.40
N LEU A 45 -24.44 3.71 30.43
CA LEU A 45 -23.82 2.44 30.82
C LEU A 45 -24.52 1.73 32.00
N GLY A 46 -25.47 2.38 32.67
CA GLY A 46 -26.12 1.85 33.88
C GLY A 46 -25.38 2.21 35.17
N GLU A 47 -25.79 1.61 36.29
CA GLU A 47 -25.19 1.90 37.59
C GLU A 47 -23.77 1.33 37.76
N ASN A 48 -22.99 2.02 38.58
CA ASN A 48 -21.62 1.70 38.93
C ASN A 48 -21.64 0.68 40.09
N GLU A 49 -21.46 -0.60 39.79
CA GLU A 49 -21.33 -1.66 40.81
C GLU A 49 -19.86 -1.91 41.14
N LYS A 50 -19.57 -2.46 42.33
CA LYS A 50 -18.21 -2.90 42.68
C LYS A 50 -17.81 -4.05 41.77
N GLU A 51 -16.92 -3.79 40.83
CA GLU A 51 -16.45 -4.77 39.85
C GLU A 51 -15.03 -4.43 39.40
N THR A 52 -14.30 -5.41 38.90
CA THR A 52 -13.00 -5.23 38.25
C THR A 52 -13.18 -4.74 36.82
N VAL A 53 -12.11 -4.22 36.22
CA VAL A 53 -12.07 -3.89 34.77
C VAL A 53 -12.50 -5.08 33.91
N CYS A 54 -12.05 -6.29 34.26
CA CYS A 54 -12.35 -7.51 33.51
C CYS A 54 -13.84 -7.86 33.55
N GLU A 55 -14.47 -7.74 34.73
CA GLU A 55 -15.89 -8.00 34.93
C GLU A 55 -16.73 -6.97 34.17
N PHE A 56 -16.38 -5.69 34.25
CA PHE A 56 -17.02 -4.63 33.47
C PHE A 56 -16.98 -4.94 31.97
N LEU A 57 -15.80 -5.29 31.43
CA LEU A 57 -15.66 -5.60 30.01
C LEU A 57 -16.45 -6.85 29.63
N SER A 58 -16.41 -7.90 30.43
CA SER A 58 -17.16 -9.16 30.20
C SER A 58 -18.67 -8.94 30.19
N ARG A 59 -19.17 -7.97 30.95
CA ARG A 59 -20.59 -7.61 30.98
C ARG A 59 -21.04 -6.76 29.78
N LYS A 60 -20.11 -5.99 29.19
CA LYS A 60 -20.42 -5.01 28.14
C LYS A 60 -20.08 -5.46 26.73
N PHE A 61 -19.17 -6.41 26.58
CA PHE A 61 -18.62 -6.80 25.30
C PHE A 61 -18.49 -8.31 25.22
N ASP A 62 -18.63 -8.84 24.01
CA ASP A 62 -18.42 -10.25 23.74
C ASP A 62 -16.94 -10.59 23.87
N GLU A 63 -16.63 -11.61 24.66
CA GLU A 63 -15.27 -12.11 24.81
C GLU A 63 -14.80 -12.82 23.52
N GLU A 64 -13.55 -12.58 23.17
CA GLU A 64 -12.88 -13.18 22.04
C GLU A 64 -11.92 -14.29 22.48
N SER A 65 -12.00 -15.43 21.78
CA SER A 65 -11.02 -16.49 21.99
C SER A 65 -9.61 -15.98 21.62
N PRO A 66 -8.54 -16.42 22.30
CA PRO A 66 -7.19 -15.99 21.96
C PRO A 66 -6.84 -16.24 20.48
N MET A 67 -7.27 -17.36 19.93
CA MET A 67 -6.98 -17.74 18.55
C MET A 67 -7.70 -16.85 17.55
N ASP A 68 -8.98 -16.57 17.76
CA ASP A 68 -9.74 -15.69 16.88
C ASP A 68 -9.22 -14.25 16.94
N PHE A 69 -8.84 -13.77 18.13
CA PHE A 69 -8.19 -12.48 18.31
C PHE A 69 -6.92 -12.36 17.47
N TYR A 70 -6.01 -13.33 17.55
CA TYR A 70 -4.75 -13.27 16.78
C TYR A 70 -4.94 -13.55 15.28
N ASN A 71 -5.90 -14.38 14.89
CA ASN A 71 -6.31 -14.54 13.50
C ASN A 71 -6.85 -13.23 12.93
N ALA A 72 -7.62 -12.46 13.70
CA ALA A 72 -8.10 -11.14 13.30
C ALA A 72 -6.97 -10.12 13.15
N ILE A 73 -5.90 -10.20 13.97
CA ILE A 73 -4.73 -9.34 13.84
C ILE A 73 -3.96 -9.66 12.56
N PHE A 74 -3.60 -10.93 12.39
CA PHE A 74 -2.60 -11.34 11.41
C PHE A 74 -3.18 -11.80 10.08
N ARG A 75 -4.46 -12.20 10.01
CA ARG A 75 -5.24 -12.47 8.78
C ARG A 75 -4.46 -13.23 7.71
N ASN A 76 -3.76 -14.28 8.11
CA ASN A 76 -2.98 -15.17 7.25
C ASN A 76 -1.85 -14.46 6.46
N TYR A 77 -1.38 -13.30 6.92
CA TYR A 77 -0.21 -12.61 6.37
C TYR A 77 1.12 -13.13 6.92
N LEU A 78 1.07 -14.02 7.91
CA LEU A 78 2.28 -14.65 8.43
C LEU A 78 2.75 -15.76 7.48
N ASP A 79 4.02 -16.11 7.59
CA ASP A 79 4.59 -17.22 6.82
C ASP A 79 3.93 -18.56 7.17
N ILE A 80 3.95 -19.48 6.22
CA ILE A 80 3.43 -20.84 6.38
C ILE A 80 4.43 -21.65 7.23
N PRO A 81 3.97 -22.56 8.11
CA PRO A 81 4.85 -23.46 8.84
C PRO A 81 5.85 -24.17 7.93
N ASP A 82 7.09 -24.33 8.40
CA ASP A 82 8.18 -25.11 7.78
C ASP A 82 8.66 -24.71 6.37
N GLU A 83 8.01 -23.76 5.69
CA GLU A 83 8.43 -23.29 4.36
C GLU A 83 9.48 -22.17 4.39
N PHE A 84 9.47 -21.33 5.44
CA PHE A 84 10.36 -20.16 5.60
C PHE A 84 10.55 -19.36 4.30
N ASN A 85 9.44 -19.04 3.65
CA ASN A 85 9.42 -18.52 2.29
C ASN A 85 10.20 -17.21 2.19
N LYS A 86 10.98 -17.08 1.11
CA LYS A 86 11.77 -15.87 0.87
C LYS A 86 10.86 -14.66 0.63
N GLY A 87 10.69 -13.83 1.67
CA GLY A 87 9.84 -12.64 1.64
C GLY A 87 8.60 -12.74 2.54
N ALA A 88 8.35 -13.89 3.15
CA ALA A 88 7.35 -14.07 4.18
C ALA A 88 7.92 -13.79 5.58
N TYR A 89 7.05 -13.45 6.52
CA TYR A 89 7.42 -12.91 7.83
C TYR A 89 6.59 -13.57 8.94
N THR A 90 7.16 -13.69 10.13
CA THR A 90 6.50 -14.34 11.26
C THR A 90 6.16 -13.36 12.37
N GLY A 91 5.15 -13.67 13.17
CA GLY A 91 4.98 -13.04 14.47
C GLY A 91 6.07 -13.53 15.42
N ILE A 92 6.39 -12.77 16.47
CA ILE A 92 7.36 -13.21 17.47
C ILE A 92 6.76 -13.05 18.86
N VAL A 93 6.59 -14.16 19.56
CA VAL A 93 6.31 -14.15 20.99
C VAL A 93 7.63 -14.26 21.74
N THR A 94 7.76 -13.46 22.78
CA THR A 94 8.87 -13.56 23.72
C THR A 94 8.34 -13.95 25.09
N GLU A 95 8.88 -15.03 25.63
CA GLU A 95 8.55 -15.58 26.95
C GLU A 95 9.70 -15.28 27.91
N LYS A 96 9.39 -14.69 29.07
CA LYS A 96 10.32 -14.51 30.19
C LYS A 96 10.17 -15.65 31.17
N VAL A 97 11.13 -16.57 31.14
CA VAL A 97 11.22 -17.68 32.08
C VAL A 97 11.98 -17.22 33.32
N LYS A 98 11.29 -17.19 34.46
CA LYS A 98 11.93 -16.92 35.75
C LYS A 98 12.75 -18.14 36.16
N LEU A 99 14.00 -17.92 36.54
CA LEU A 99 14.87 -18.94 37.13
C LEU A 99 15.13 -18.54 38.58
N GLU A 100 15.03 -19.47 39.51
CA GLU A 100 15.40 -19.21 40.90
C GLU A 100 16.91 -18.89 40.96
N ASN A 101 17.24 -17.70 41.44
CA ASN A 101 18.62 -17.20 41.65
C ASN A 101 19.47 -16.88 40.41
N GLU A 102 18.87 -16.73 39.21
CA GLU A 102 19.57 -16.28 37.99
C GLU A 102 18.83 -15.15 37.26
N LYS A 103 19.50 -14.53 36.26
CA LYS A 103 18.83 -13.57 35.36
C LYS A 103 17.78 -14.30 34.53
N ASP A 104 16.58 -13.70 34.42
CA ASP A 104 15.48 -14.19 33.57
C ASP A 104 15.98 -14.67 32.20
N LYS A 105 15.63 -15.92 31.85
CA LYS A 105 15.93 -16.48 30.54
C LYS A 105 14.84 -16.08 29.56
N ILE A 106 15.24 -15.48 28.45
CA ILE A 106 14.31 -15.06 27.39
C ILE A 106 14.23 -16.15 26.31
N ARG A 107 13.05 -16.77 26.15
CA ARG A 107 12.72 -17.66 25.03
C ARG A 107 11.92 -16.91 23.97
N ARG A 108 12.10 -17.28 22.71
CA ARG A 108 11.44 -16.64 21.57
C ARG A 108 10.84 -17.70 20.66
N TYR A 109 9.61 -17.47 20.26
CA TYR A 109 8.83 -18.36 19.42
C TYR A 109 8.43 -17.61 18.16
N SER A 110 8.72 -18.21 17.00
CA SER A 110 8.18 -17.73 15.72
C SER A 110 6.75 -18.20 15.61
N ILE A 111 5.84 -17.28 15.34
CA ILE A 111 4.44 -17.55 15.11
C ILE A 111 4.19 -17.47 13.61
N THR A 112 3.72 -18.57 13.05
CA THR A 112 3.36 -18.73 11.63
C THR A 112 1.86 -18.69 11.46
N ASP A 113 1.40 -18.73 10.22
CA ASP A 113 -0.02 -18.88 9.91
C ASP A 113 -0.56 -20.18 10.51
N GLY A 114 -1.82 -20.17 10.95
CA GLY A 114 -2.42 -21.25 11.75
C GLY A 114 -2.07 -21.23 13.24
N LEU A 115 -1.12 -20.39 13.69
CA LEU A 115 -0.88 -20.02 15.10
C LEU A 115 -0.61 -21.21 16.06
N VAL A 116 -0.08 -22.33 15.55
CA VAL A 116 0.10 -23.58 16.32
C VAL A 116 1.04 -23.40 17.52
N GLU A 117 2.16 -22.72 17.32
CA GLU A 117 3.12 -22.43 18.40
C GLU A 117 2.53 -21.51 19.45
N LEU A 118 1.67 -20.56 19.04
CA LEU A 118 1.01 -19.64 19.95
C LEU A 118 -0.01 -20.37 20.82
N LYS A 119 -0.84 -21.25 20.21
CA LYS A 119 -1.77 -22.11 20.95
C LYS A 119 -1.04 -22.97 21.98
N THR A 120 0.04 -23.63 21.56
CA THR A 120 0.86 -24.48 22.43
C THR A 120 1.42 -23.69 23.60
N LEU A 121 1.92 -22.48 23.35
CA LEU A 121 2.44 -21.61 24.39
C LEU A 121 1.36 -21.18 25.39
N ILE A 122 0.16 -20.83 24.91
CA ILE A 122 -0.98 -20.47 25.77
C ILE A 122 -1.39 -21.64 26.67
N GLU A 123 -1.37 -22.87 26.16
CA GLU A 123 -1.78 -24.07 26.91
C GLU A 123 -0.72 -24.56 27.91
N THR A 124 0.56 -24.30 27.64
CA THR A 124 1.67 -24.93 28.40
C THR A 124 2.47 -23.98 29.27
N SER A 125 2.42 -22.67 29.02
CA SER A 125 3.25 -21.69 29.71
C SER A 125 2.51 -20.90 30.78
N ASP A 126 3.06 -20.90 31.99
CA ASP A 126 2.68 -20.02 33.09
C ASP A 126 3.55 -18.75 33.18
N ASN A 127 4.45 -18.55 32.22
CA ASN A 127 5.41 -17.46 32.21
C ASN A 127 4.84 -16.18 31.57
N PHE A 128 5.56 -15.06 31.77
CA PHE A 128 5.22 -13.80 31.13
C PHE A 128 5.54 -13.83 29.65
N CYS A 129 4.49 -13.92 28.82
CA CYS A 129 4.57 -13.90 27.37
C CYS A 129 4.13 -12.55 26.81
N PHE A 130 4.91 -12.02 25.86
CA PHE A 130 4.60 -10.76 25.17
C PHE A 130 4.77 -10.87 23.66
N MET A 131 3.85 -10.22 22.95
CA MET A 131 3.79 -10.18 21.49
C MET A 131 3.33 -8.79 21.03
N SER A 132 3.90 -8.30 19.94
CA SER A 132 3.46 -7.08 19.28
C SER A 132 2.58 -7.43 18.06
N PRO A 133 1.67 -6.54 17.62
CA PRO A 133 0.90 -6.72 16.38
C PRO A 133 1.78 -6.41 15.15
N ILE A 134 2.95 -7.07 15.04
CA ILE A 134 4.00 -6.80 14.06
C ILE A 134 4.55 -8.12 13.53
N SER A 135 4.81 -8.18 12.22
CA SER A 135 5.60 -9.26 11.64
C SER A 135 7.07 -8.89 11.52
N TYR A 136 7.92 -9.91 11.65
CA TYR A 136 9.36 -9.80 11.67
C TYR A 136 10.01 -10.74 10.67
N CYS A 137 11.14 -10.30 10.14
CA CYS A 137 12.07 -11.14 9.40
C CYS A 137 13.02 -11.82 10.39
N GLY A 138 13.06 -13.15 10.39
CA GLY A 138 13.89 -13.95 11.31
C GLY A 138 13.31 -14.02 12.73
N LYS A 139 14.10 -14.52 13.69
CA LYS A 139 13.63 -14.93 15.03
C LYS A 139 13.68 -13.87 16.13
N ARG A 140 13.95 -12.59 15.79
CA ARG A 140 14.10 -11.53 16.80
C ARG A 140 13.14 -10.38 16.54
N ALA A 141 12.37 -10.01 17.57
CA ALA A 141 11.52 -8.85 17.60
C ALA A 141 12.32 -7.55 17.80
N THR A 142 13.06 -7.12 16.77
CA THR A 142 13.81 -5.85 16.78
C THR A 142 13.29 -4.90 15.72
N GLN A 143 13.63 -3.62 15.84
CA GLN A 143 13.28 -2.60 14.85
C GLN A 143 13.84 -2.93 13.45
N GLU A 144 15.05 -3.49 13.38
CA GLU A 144 15.71 -3.86 12.12
C GLU A 144 15.00 -5.02 11.42
N ASN A 145 14.36 -5.88 12.21
CA ASN A 145 13.67 -7.06 11.72
C ASN A 145 12.19 -6.83 11.44
N ALA A 146 11.57 -5.78 11.98
CA ALA A 146 10.16 -5.51 11.79
C ALA A 146 9.80 -5.16 10.34
N ARG A 147 8.66 -5.65 9.84
CA ARG A 147 8.29 -5.56 8.42
C ARG A 147 6.91 -4.95 8.21
N PHE A 148 5.89 -5.49 8.86
CA PHE A 148 4.54 -4.96 8.80
C PHE A 148 3.95 -4.72 10.18
N LEU A 149 3.26 -3.59 10.34
CA LEU A 149 2.46 -3.28 11.51
C LEU A 149 1.00 -3.56 11.18
N PHE A 150 0.37 -4.45 11.94
CA PHE A 150 -1.01 -4.89 11.75
C PHE A 150 -2.01 -4.05 12.52
N GLY A 151 -1.56 -3.29 13.51
CA GLY A 151 -2.43 -2.41 14.28
C GLY A 151 -1.66 -1.62 15.33
N PHE A 152 -2.30 -0.61 15.92
CA PHE A 152 -1.81 -0.02 17.15
C PHE A 152 -2.38 -0.76 18.35
N ALA A 153 -1.51 -1.20 19.25
CA ALA A 153 -1.89 -1.63 20.59
C ALA A 153 -1.39 -0.57 21.59
N ILE A 154 -2.25 -0.08 22.48
CA ILE A 154 -1.89 0.94 23.48
C ILE A 154 -2.18 0.39 24.85
N ASP A 155 -1.16 0.34 25.72
CA ASP A 155 -1.34 0.02 27.13
C ASP A 155 -1.90 1.24 27.87
N LEU A 156 -2.88 0.98 28.74
CA LEU A 156 -3.53 1.99 29.57
C LEU A 156 -3.59 1.45 31.01
N ASP A 157 -2.71 2.02 31.82
CA ASP A 157 -2.54 1.72 33.23
C ASP A 157 -3.16 2.79 34.13
N SER A 158 -3.15 2.52 35.45
CA SER A 158 -3.59 3.46 36.49
C SER A 158 -5.00 3.99 36.23
N ILE A 159 -5.90 3.10 35.82
CA ILE A 159 -7.32 3.39 35.62
C ILE A 159 -7.87 4.12 36.84
N VAL A 160 -8.68 5.16 36.64
CA VAL A 160 -9.31 5.88 37.74
C VAL A 160 -10.35 4.99 38.43
N TYR A 161 -10.22 4.82 39.75
CA TYR A 161 -11.21 4.16 40.59
C TYR A 161 -11.91 5.13 41.54
N LYS A 162 -13.16 4.82 41.89
CA LYS A 162 -13.89 5.46 42.99
C LYS A 162 -14.72 4.42 43.71
N ASP A 163 -14.53 4.31 45.03
CA ASP A 163 -15.26 3.36 45.89
C ASP A 163 -15.23 1.91 45.35
N ASP A 164 -14.04 1.46 44.91
CA ASP A 164 -13.76 0.17 44.24
C ASP A 164 -14.38 -0.02 42.85
N VAL A 165 -14.98 1.02 42.25
CA VAL A 165 -15.51 0.98 40.88
C VAL A 165 -14.50 1.56 39.88
N PRO A 166 -14.20 0.89 38.76
CA PRO A 166 -13.26 1.33 37.72
C PRO A 166 -13.88 2.40 36.81
N ILE A 167 -14.27 3.54 37.37
CA ILE A 167 -14.96 4.62 36.65
C ILE A 167 -14.20 5.10 35.41
N GLY A 168 -12.87 4.98 35.38
CA GLY A 168 -12.07 5.34 34.22
C GLY A 168 -12.38 4.50 32.98
N VAL A 169 -12.75 3.23 33.14
CA VAL A 169 -13.14 2.36 32.00
C VAL A 169 -14.55 2.68 31.52
N TYR A 170 -15.46 3.04 32.43
CA TYR A 170 -16.78 3.55 32.05
C TYR A 170 -16.65 4.80 31.18
N ASP A 171 -15.86 5.78 31.63
CA ASP A 171 -15.65 7.02 30.89
C ASP A 171 -14.87 6.78 29.58
N LEU A 172 -13.98 5.79 29.53
CA LEU A 172 -13.30 5.37 28.29
C LEU A 172 -14.31 4.84 27.27
N VAL A 173 -15.17 3.89 27.66
CA VAL A 173 -16.18 3.32 26.78
C VAL A 173 -17.18 4.37 26.35
N TYR A 174 -17.62 5.25 27.25
CA TYR A 174 -18.50 6.36 26.90
C TYR A 174 -17.88 7.26 25.83
N GLN A 175 -16.61 7.64 25.99
CA GLN A 175 -15.89 8.46 25.00
C GLN A 175 -15.74 7.76 23.64
N ILE A 176 -15.53 6.44 23.63
CA ILE A 176 -15.47 5.64 22.41
C ILE A 176 -16.84 5.63 21.71
N MET A 177 -17.92 5.38 22.45
CA MET A 177 -19.28 5.25 21.91
C MET A 177 -19.85 6.59 21.41
N ASN A 178 -19.35 7.70 21.93
CA ASN A 178 -19.73 9.06 21.50
C ASN A 178 -18.71 9.69 20.54
N GLU A 179 -17.82 8.90 19.93
CA GLU A 179 -16.83 9.35 18.94
C GLU A 179 -15.92 10.51 19.43
N VAL A 180 -15.70 10.59 20.75
CA VAL A 180 -14.69 11.49 21.33
C VAL A 180 -13.30 10.87 21.17
N LEU A 181 -13.21 9.55 21.30
CA LEU A 181 -12.05 8.72 21.03
C LEU A 181 -12.33 7.82 19.83
N PRO A 182 -11.32 7.48 19.01
CA PRO A 182 -11.49 6.50 17.97
C PRO A 182 -11.87 5.15 18.60
N LYS A 183 -12.77 4.43 17.95
CA LYS A 183 -13.21 3.11 18.38
C LYS A 183 -12.10 2.08 18.12
N PRO A 184 -11.59 1.38 19.16
CA PRO A 184 -10.68 0.26 18.95
C PRO A 184 -11.45 -0.95 18.42
N THR A 185 -10.73 -1.87 17.78
CA THR A 185 -11.25 -3.18 17.35
C THR A 185 -11.47 -4.09 18.56
N TYR A 186 -10.53 -4.10 19.50
CA TYR A 186 -10.59 -4.89 20.73
C TYR A 186 -10.14 -4.11 21.96
N LEU A 187 -10.74 -4.45 23.11
CA LEU A 187 -10.25 -4.11 24.44
C LEU A 187 -9.72 -5.38 25.10
N VAL A 188 -8.51 -5.33 25.68
CA VAL A 188 -7.91 -6.48 26.36
C VAL A 188 -7.71 -6.17 27.83
N SER A 189 -8.30 -6.98 28.70
CA SER A 189 -8.03 -6.95 30.13
C SER A 189 -6.68 -7.60 30.41
N SER A 190 -5.67 -6.80 30.74
CA SER A 190 -4.27 -7.25 30.90
C SER A 190 -3.87 -7.55 32.35
N GLY A 191 -4.84 -7.52 33.26
CA GLY A 191 -4.67 -7.59 34.71
C GLY A 191 -5.37 -6.40 35.37
N TYR A 192 -4.60 -5.34 35.66
CA TYR A 192 -5.12 -4.10 36.27
C TYR A 192 -5.37 -2.97 35.26
N GLY A 193 -4.86 -3.10 34.05
CA GLY A 193 -5.00 -2.13 32.96
C GLY A 193 -5.85 -2.66 31.80
N VAL A 194 -5.98 -1.84 30.76
CA VAL A 194 -6.69 -2.17 29.52
C VAL A 194 -5.76 -1.92 28.34
N HIS A 195 -5.58 -2.89 27.45
CA HIS A 195 -4.96 -2.60 26.16
C HIS A 195 -6.04 -2.28 25.13
N LEU A 196 -5.82 -1.20 24.35
CA LEU A 196 -6.66 -0.84 23.23
C LEU A 196 -5.99 -1.27 21.93
N TYR A 197 -6.63 -2.16 21.17
CA TYR A 197 -6.13 -2.63 19.87
C TYR A 197 -6.94 -2.04 18.73
N TYR A 198 -6.25 -1.33 17.84
CA TYR A 198 -6.76 -0.74 16.60
C TYR A 198 -6.16 -1.52 15.43
N ILE A 199 -6.85 -2.56 14.95
CA ILE A 199 -6.34 -3.45 13.91
C ILE A 199 -6.59 -2.83 12.55
N PHE A 200 -5.54 -2.67 11.75
CA PHE A 200 -5.65 -1.97 10.48
C PHE A 200 -6.35 -2.77 9.41
N ASP A 201 -7.12 -2.10 8.53
CA ASP A 201 -7.71 -2.74 7.34
C ASP A 201 -6.64 -3.39 6.46
N GLU A 202 -5.48 -2.74 6.33
CA GLU A 202 -4.31 -3.26 5.64
C GLU A 202 -3.05 -3.11 6.50
N PRO A 203 -2.16 -4.12 6.53
CA PRO A 203 -0.91 -4.02 7.25
C PRO A 203 0.00 -2.92 6.67
N ILE A 204 0.58 -2.09 7.54
CA ILE A 204 1.39 -0.95 7.12
C ILE A 204 2.87 -1.35 7.05
N PRO A 205 3.55 -1.18 5.89
CA PRO A 205 4.98 -1.46 5.78
C PRO A 205 5.81 -0.52 6.67
N LEU A 206 6.74 -1.09 7.43
CA LEU A 206 7.57 -0.37 8.39
C LEU A 206 8.84 0.19 7.76
N TYR A 207 8.68 0.89 6.63
CA TYR A 207 9.76 1.68 6.05
C TYR A 207 10.15 2.83 6.99
N ARG A 208 11.41 3.26 6.95
CA ARG A 208 11.94 4.36 7.81
C ARG A 208 11.05 5.61 7.79
N ASN A 209 10.49 5.96 6.62
CA ASN A 209 9.55 7.08 6.49
C ASN A 209 8.24 6.83 7.26
N ASN A 210 7.60 5.69 7.04
CA ASN A 210 6.35 5.33 7.71
C ASN A 210 6.55 5.22 9.22
N VAL A 211 7.64 4.62 9.69
CA VAL A 211 7.96 4.51 11.12
C VAL A 211 7.99 5.88 11.80
N ARG A 212 8.57 6.90 11.16
CA ARG A 212 8.57 8.27 11.70
C ARG A 212 7.15 8.82 11.85
N LEU A 213 6.31 8.64 10.83
CA LEU A 213 4.93 9.12 10.83
C LEU A 213 4.07 8.34 11.83
N LEU A 214 4.15 7.01 11.83
CA LEU A 214 3.45 6.12 12.78
C LEU A 214 3.77 6.44 14.23
N LYS A 215 5.05 6.72 14.55
CA LYS A 215 5.44 7.17 15.91
C LYS A 215 4.74 8.47 16.29
N SER A 216 4.59 9.41 15.35
CA SER A 216 3.86 10.66 15.61
C SER A 216 2.37 10.42 15.81
N VAL A 217 1.73 9.59 14.98
CA VAL A 217 0.30 9.22 15.12
C VAL A 217 0.07 8.53 16.47
N ARG A 218 0.85 7.49 16.77
CA ARG A 218 0.78 6.73 18.02
C ARG A 218 0.94 7.65 19.23
N LYS A 219 1.93 8.55 19.21
CA LYS A 219 2.14 9.51 20.32
C LYS A 219 0.91 10.40 20.55
N LYS A 220 0.33 10.96 19.49
CA LYS A 220 -0.90 11.76 19.62
C LYS A 220 -2.08 10.94 20.12
N LEU A 221 -2.22 9.70 19.63
CA LEU A 221 -3.27 8.79 20.05
C LEU A 221 -3.16 8.42 21.54
N ILE A 222 -1.96 8.04 22.01
CA ILE A 222 -1.67 7.81 23.43
C ILE A 222 -2.06 9.04 24.25
N LYS A 223 -1.65 10.24 23.82
CA LYS A 223 -1.95 11.48 24.56
C LYS A 223 -3.46 11.73 24.69
N LYS A 224 -4.24 11.39 23.66
CA LYS A 224 -5.69 11.58 23.62
C LYS A 224 -6.41 10.57 24.53
N ILE A 225 -5.96 9.31 24.54
CA ILE A 225 -6.50 8.24 25.39
C ILE A 225 -6.14 8.46 26.87
N TRP A 226 -4.89 8.82 27.16
CA TRP A 226 -4.39 9.09 28.51
C TRP A 226 -4.86 10.46 29.01
N ASN A 227 -6.14 10.53 29.38
CA ASN A 227 -6.82 11.74 29.81
C ASN A 227 -7.35 11.62 31.25
N PRO A 228 -7.63 12.74 31.94
CA PRO A 228 -7.94 12.74 33.39
C PRO A 228 -9.28 12.10 33.75
N TYR A 229 -10.10 11.73 32.76
CA TYR A 229 -11.34 11.00 32.98
C TYR A 229 -11.07 9.49 33.08
N VAL A 230 -10.00 9.01 32.41
CA VAL A 230 -9.74 7.59 32.20
C VAL A 230 -8.63 7.05 33.10
N THR A 231 -7.53 7.80 33.26
CA THR A 231 -6.34 7.37 34.03
C THR A 231 -5.84 8.49 34.96
N ASP A 232 -5.33 8.12 36.14
CA ASP A 232 -4.72 9.04 37.10
C ASP A 232 -3.34 9.55 36.63
N ASP A 233 -2.73 8.87 35.67
CA ASP A 233 -1.38 9.16 35.16
C ASP A 233 -1.38 9.94 33.83
N TYR A 234 -2.41 10.73 33.59
CA TYR A 234 -2.65 11.53 32.36
C TYR A 234 -1.66 12.70 32.11
N SER A 235 -0.85 13.08 33.10
CA SER A 235 0.10 14.19 32.95
C SER A 235 1.28 13.81 32.03
N ASP A 236 1.83 14.75 31.26
CA ASP A 236 2.90 14.45 30.29
C ASP A 236 4.13 13.76 30.88
N LYS A 237 4.42 14.00 32.17
CA LYS A 237 5.53 13.39 32.90
C LYS A 237 5.26 11.96 33.36
N LYS A 238 3.98 11.55 33.40
CA LYS A 238 3.54 10.25 33.90
C LYS A 238 3.04 9.31 32.80
N ILE A 239 2.61 9.85 31.66
CA ILE A 239 2.20 9.04 30.51
C ILE A 239 3.35 8.10 30.13
N GLN A 240 3.02 6.82 29.97
CA GLN A 240 3.94 5.83 29.46
C GLN A 240 4.04 5.93 27.93
N TRP A 241 5.11 6.57 27.44
CA TRP A 241 5.36 6.76 26.00
C TRP A 241 5.97 5.52 25.35
N GLU A 242 5.20 4.43 25.30
CA GLU A 242 5.66 3.16 24.76
C GLU A 242 6.14 3.25 23.31
N SER A 243 7.19 2.48 23.01
CA SER A 243 7.69 2.39 21.64
C SER A 243 6.68 1.72 20.70
N LEU A 244 6.80 1.99 19.39
CA LEU A 244 6.01 1.30 18.38
C LEU A 244 6.20 -0.22 18.40
N TRP A 245 7.34 -0.68 18.91
CA TRP A 245 7.77 -2.08 18.92
C TRP A 245 7.40 -2.83 20.21
N GLN A 246 6.72 -2.16 21.13
CA GLN A 246 6.39 -2.71 22.43
C GLN A 246 5.62 -4.02 22.28
N GLY A 247 6.03 -5.04 23.04
CA GLY A 247 5.28 -6.28 23.18
C GLY A 247 4.25 -6.14 24.29
N PHE A 248 3.04 -6.63 24.02
CA PHE A 248 1.91 -6.62 24.95
C PHE A 248 1.68 -8.03 25.47
N ARG A 249 1.10 -8.15 26.66
CA ARG A 249 0.76 -9.46 27.25
C ARG A 249 -0.06 -10.29 26.27
N VAL A 250 0.33 -11.54 26.09
CA VAL A 250 -0.37 -12.45 25.18
C VAL A 250 -1.76 -12.81 25.73
N VAL A 251 -2.80 -12.64 24.92
CA VAL A 251 -4.18 -13.03 25.28
C VAL A 251 -4.21 -14.55 25.49
N GLY A 252 -4.88 -15.01 26.55
CA GLY A 252 -4.90 -16.41 26.97
C GLY A 252 -3.82 -16.78 27.99
N THR A 253 -2.78 -15.96 28.19
CA THR A 253 -1.72 -16.23 29.17
C THR A 253 -2.00 -15.59 30.54
N LYS A 254 -1.37 -16.13 31.60
CA LYS A 254 -1.51 -15.63 32.97
C LYS A 254 -0.94 -14.21 33.14
N THR A 255 -1.62 -13.43 33.96
CA THR A 255 -1.24 -12.07 34.39
C THR A 255 -0.35 -12.12 35.63
N LYS A 256 0.17 -10.97 36.07
CA LYS A 256 0.98 -10.90 37.33
C LYS A 256 0.20 -11.35 38.57
N SER A 257 -1.11 -11.17 38.57
CA SER A 257 -2.01 -11.56 39.65
C SER A 257 -2.55 -12.99 39.51
N GLY A 258 -2.15 -13.73 38.47
CA GLY A 258 -2.62 -15.09 38.19
C GLY A 258 -3.89 -15.17 37.35
N ASN A 259 -4.60 -14.06 37.13
CA ASN A 259 -5.78 -14.00 36.23
C ASN A 259 -5.38 -14.21 34.76
N ILE A 260 -6.32 -14.61 33.90
CA ILE A 260 -6.08 -14.77 32.47
C ILE A 260 -6.21 -13.41 31.75
N CYS A 261 -5.31 -13.14 30.80
CA CYS A 261 -5.41 -12.01 29.88
C CYS A 261 -6.54 -12.27 28.87
N ARG A 262 -7.60 -11.47 28.87
CA ARG A 262 -8.84 -11.73 28.10
C ARG A 262 -9.10 -10.60 27.11
N ALA A 263 -9.53 -10.93 25.89
CA ALA A 263 -9.85 -9.96 24.84
C ALA A 263 -11.36 -9.84 24.66
N PHE A 264 -11.84 -8.64 24.33
CA PHE A 264 -13.26 -8.34 24.16
C PHE A 264 -13.47 -7.55 22.87
N ARG A 265 -14.42 -7.99 22.03
CA ARG A 265 -14.80 -7.35 20.76
C ARG A 265 -15.54 -6.04 21.03
N VAL A 266 -15.15 -4.96 20.34
CA VAL A 266 -15.89 -3.69 20.41
C VAL A 266 -16.78 -3.54 19.16
N GLY A 267 -18.09 -3.68 19.34
CA GLY A 267 -19.02 -3.84 18.21
C GLY A 267 -18.68 -5.10 17.40
N ASN A 268 -18.71 -5.03 16.07
CA ASN A 268 -18.43 -6.18 15.20
C ASN A 268 -16.93 -6.46 14.96
N ALA A 269 -16.05 -5.99 15.86
CA ALA A 269 -14.58 -6.10 15.71
C ALA A 269 -14.08 -5.61 14.34
N GLU A 270 -14.60 -4.46 13.90
CA GLU A 270 -14.20 -3.85 12.63
C GLU A 270 -12.73 -3.43 12.66
N THR A 271 -12.03 -3.74 11.56
CA THR A 271 -10.72 -3.16 11.31
C THR A 271 -10.86 -1.66 11.06
N VAL A 272 -9.78 -0.93 11.28
CA VAL A 272 -9.75 0.53 11.18
C VAL A 272 -8.75 0.98 10.13
N SER A 273 -9.10 2.00 9.36
CA SER A 273 -8.13 2.61 8.47
C SER A 273 -7.20 3.55 9.25
N LEU A 274 -5.96 3.74 8.75
CA LEU A 274 -5.08 4.76 9.32
C LEU A 274 -5.68 6.17 9.15
N GLU A 275 -6.42 6.41 8.07
CA GLU A 275 -7.14 7.66 7.82
C GLU A 275 -8.19 7.92 8.91
N TYR A 276 -8.98 6.90 9.28
CA TYR A 276 -9.93 6.97 10.38
C TYR A 276 -9.24 7.37 11.70
N ILE A 277 -8.15 6.71 12.09
CA ILE A 277 -7.45 7.10 13.32
C ILE A 277 -6.94 8.55 13.23
N CYS A 278 -6.42 8.96 12.06
CA CYS A 278 -5.86 10.29 11.89
C CYS A 278 -6.91 11.41 11.93
N SER A 279 -8.17 11.15 11.56
CA SER A 279 -9.24 12.16 11.64
C SER A 279 -9.52 12.62 13.08
N PHE A 280 -9.21 11.80 14.09
CA PHE A 280 -9.32 12.17 15.52
C PHE A 280 -8.13 13.01 16.02
N LEU A 281 -7.07 13.15 15.24
CA LEU A 281 -5.75 13.64 15.68
C LEU A 281 -5.22 14.84 14.88
N TYR A 282 -5.76 15.07 13.69
CA TYR A 282 -5.31 16.10 12.75
C TYR A 282 -6.52 16.75 12.05
N ASP A 283 -6.49 18.06 11.87
CA ASP A 283 -7.55 18.81 11.17
C ASP A 283 -7.55 18.59 9.65
N ASN A 284 -6.42 18.15 9.09
CA ASN A 284 -6.27 17.80 7.67
C ASN A 284 -5.55 16.46 7.53
N GLU A 285 -6.25 15.41 7.92
CA GLU A 285 -5.78 14.02 7.92
C GLU A 285 -5.39 13.55 6.51
N LYS A 286 -6.13 13.95 5.46
CA LYS A 286 -5.85 13.55 4.08
C LYS A 286 -4.50 14.02 3.60
N GLU A 287 -4.12 15.26 3.90
CA GLU A 287 -2.80 15.77 3.55
C GLU A 287 -1.69 15.07 4.34
N PHE A 288 -1.94 14.74 5.61
CA PHE A 288 -1.00 13.99 6.42
C PHE A 288 -0.77 12.57 5.88
N ILE A 289 -1.85 11.85 5.53
CA ILE A 289 -1.81 10.47 5.01
C ILE A 289 -1.05 10.36 3.70
N LYS A 290 -1.08 11.39 2.82
CA LYS A 290 -0.29 11.40 1.57
C LYS A 290 1.22 11.23 1.78
N ASN A 291 1.72 11.51 2.98
CA ASN A 291 3.14 11.33 3.31
C ASN A 291 3.53 9.87 3.57
N PHE A 292 2.55 8.97 3.77
CA PHE A 292 2.79 7.55 3.94
C PHE A 292 3.16 6.88 2.62
N LYS A 293 4.09 5.91 2.70
CA LYS A 293 4.51 5.08 1.57
C LYS A 293 3.92 3.69 1.75
N PHE A 294 2.79 3.43 1.11
CA PHE A 294 2.18 2.11 1.14
C PHE A 294 2.95 1.12 0.26
N MET A 295 2.68 -0.17 0.43
CA MET A 295 3.30 -1.20 -0.38
C MET A 295 2.95 -0.95 -1.85
N HIS A 296 3.94 -1.07 -2.74
CA HIS A 296 3.63 -1.07 -4.16
C HIS A 296 2.79 -2.30 -4.48
N LYS A 297 1.67 -2.10 -5.20
CA LYS A 297 0.76 -3.16 -5.65
C LYS A 297 1.45 -4.28 -6.44
N TYR A 298 2.64 -4.00 -6.98
CA TYR A 298 3.41 -4.92 -7.81
C TYR A 298 4.83 -5.06 -7.23
N SER A 299 5.29 -6.29 -7.11
CA SER A 299 6.68 -6.62 -6.81
C SER A 299 7.63 -6.14 -7.92
N TYR A 300 8.93 -6.05 -7.62
CA TYR A 300 9.94 -5.72 -8.64
C TYR A 300 9.90 -6.69 -9.84
N SER A 301 9.64 -7.97 -9.60
CA SER A 301 9.52 -8.98 -10.66
C SER A 301 8.34 -8.70 -11.59
N GLU A 302 7.18 -8.39 -11.00
CA GLU A 302 5.97 -8.02 -11.76
C GLU A 302 6.15 -6.70 -12.51
N LEU A 303 6.77 -5.69 -11.88
CA LEU A 303 7.11 -4.42 -12.52
C LEU A 303 8.04 -4.63 -13.72
N LYS A 304 9.06 -5.50 -13.59
CA LYS A 304 9.98 -5.84 -14.68
C LYS A 304 9.25 -6.50 -15.85
N LYS A 305 8.24 -7.33 -15.58
CA LYS A 305 7.42 -7.99 -16.60
C LYS A 305 6.44 -7.02 -17.28
N MET A 306 5.75 -6.19 -16.50
CA MET A 306 4.71 -5.28 -17.00
C MET A 306 5.29 -4.02 -17.65
N TRP A 307 6.35 -3.46 -17.07
CA TRP A 307 6.98 -2.21 -17.48
C TRP A 307 8.51 -2.30 -17.50
N PRO A 308 9.09 -3.09 -18.42
CA PRO A 308 10.53 -3.35 -18.45
C PRO A 308 11.38 -2.08 -18.61
N ASP A 309 10.99 -1.18 -19.51
CA ASP A 309 11.70 0.11 -19.73
C ASP A 309 11.63 1.01 -18.48
N TRP A 310 10.45 1.18 -17.90
CA TRP A 310 10.29 1.98 -16.69
C TRP A 310 11.10 1.39 -15.53
N THR A 311 11.02 0.08 -15.34
CA THR A 311 11.76 -0.62 -14.29
C THR A 311 13.26 -0.46 -14.46
N ALA A 312 13.79 -0.64 -15.67
CA ALA A 312 15.21 -0.42 -15.97
C ALA A 312 15.66 1.03 -15.74
N ARG A 313 14.77 2.02 -15.93
CA ARG A 313 15.08 3.43 -15.67
C ARG A 313 15.06 3.79 -14.19
N HIS A 314 14.21 3.14 -13.40
CA HIS A 314 13.98 3.46 -12.00
C HIS A 314 14.77 2.57 -11.01
N PHE A 315 15.18 1.38 -11.44
CA PHE A 315 15.86 0.38 -10.60
C PHE A 315 17.14 -0.14 -11.26
N ASP A 316 18.10 -0.57 -10.45
CA ASP A 316 19.31 -1.26 -10.93
C ASP A 316 19.04 -2.76 -11.22
N LYS A 317 20.06 -3.47 -11.70
CA LYS A 317 19.96 -4.91 -12.02
C LYS A 317 19.54 -5.78 -10.83
N ASN A 318 19.75 -5.30 -9.60
CA ASN A 318 19.45 -5.99 -8.36
C ASN A 318 18.10 -5.55 -7.76
N GLY A 319 17.32 -4.73 -8.46
CA GLY A 319 16.02 -4.23 -8.00
C GLY A 319 16.10 -3.12 -6.95
N LYS A 320 17.26 -2.47 -6.79
CA LYS A 320 17.37 -1.30 -5.91
C LYS A 320 16.99 -0.02 -6.66
N PRO A 321 16.22 0.90 -6.06
CA PRO A 321 15.94 2.19 -6.67
C PRO A 321 17.23 2.94 -7.00
N LYS A 322 17.34 3.45 -8.22
CA LYS A 322 18.46 4.31 -8.63
C LYS A 322 18.34 5.66 -7.91
N LYS A 323 19.44 6.17 -7.35
CA LYS A 323 19.49 7.51 -6.74
C LYS A 323 19.07 8.60 -7.75
N ASN A 324 19.51 8.45 -9.00
CA ASN A 324 19.16 9.32 -10.11
C ASN A 324 18.50 8.47 -11.21
N PRO A 325 17.16 8.30 -11.18
CA PRO A 325 16.47 7.54 -12.22
C PRO A 325 16.63 8.22 -13.58
N ILE A 326 16.70 7.42 -14.65
CA ILE A 326 16.79 7.95 -16.01
C ILE A 326 15.45 8.61 -16.34
N LYS A 327 15.43 9.94 -16.36
CA LYS A 327 14.24 10.72 -16.70
C LYS A 327 13.98 10.57 -18.20
N LYS A 328 12.78 10.11 -18.56
CA LYS A 328 12.28 10.23 -19.93
C LYS A 328 11.79 11.66 -20.11
N TYR A 329 12.49 12.44 -20.92
CA TYR A 329 12.06 13.79 -21.24
C TYR A 329 10.92 13.75 -22.26
N TRP A 330 9.99 14.69 -22.16
CA TRP A 330 8.99 14.88 -23.19
C TRP A 330 9.69 15.46 -24.43
N THR A 331 9.71 14.70 -25.51
CA THR A 331 10.09 15.22 -26.82
C THR A 331 8.88 15.94 -27.40
N CYS A 332 9.06 17.21 -27.74
CA CYS A 332 8.07 18.04 -28.39
C CYS A 332 8.32 18.05 -29.90
N LYS A 333 7.32 18.45 -30.68
CA LYS A 333 7.53 18.68 -32.11
C LYS A 333 8.18 20.07 -32.34
N PRO A 334 8.98 20.26 -33.39
CA PRO A 334 9.63 21.54 -33.72
C PRO A 334 8.70 22.76 -33.76
N GLU A 335 7.43 22.56 -34.15
CA GLU A 335 6.45 23.65 -34.26
C GLU A 335 6.16 24.31 -32.90
N LEU A 336 6.31 23.58 -31.78
CA LEU A 336 6.15 24.17 -30.45
C LEU A 336 7.26 25.17 -30.14
N TYR A 337 8.48 24.90 -30.60
CA TYR A 337 9.61 25.81 -30.47
C TYR A 337 9.37 27.09 -31.28
N TYR A 338 9.02 26.97 -32.56
CA TYR A 338 8.76 28.13 -33.41
C TYR A 338 7.52 28.92 -33.00
N TRP A 339 6.47 28.25 -32.50
CA TRP A 339 5.32 28.91 -31.88
C TRP A 339 5.77 29.82 -30.74
N TYR A 340 6.63 29.31 -29.85
CA TYR A 340 7.12 30.07 -28.71
C TYR A 340 8.05 31.21 -29.14
N LEU A 341 8.97 30.97 -30.09
CA LEU A 341 9.84 31.99 -30.68
C LEU A 341 9.02 33.19 -31.21
N ASN A 342 7.98 32.92 -32.01
CA ASN A 342 7.08 33.97 -32.52
C ASN A 342 6.32 34.71 -31.41
N ARG A 343 6.07 34.09 -30.25
CA ARG A 343 5.52 34.80 -29.09
C ARG A 343 6.56 35.71 -28.45
N LEU A 344 7.83 35.29 -28.41
CA LEU A 344 8.90 36.11 -27.84
C LEU A 344 9.08 37.44 -28.57
N GLU A 345 9.02 37.40 -29.91
CA GLU A 345 9.11 38.59 -30.77
C GLU A 345 8.03 39.64 -30.42
N LYS A 346 6.85 39.19 -30.00
CA LYS A 346 5.66 40.04 -29.82
C LYS A 346 5.43 40.45 -28.38
N GLU A 347 5.54 39.51 -27.45
CA GLU A 347 4.93 39.62 -26.13
C GLU A 347 5.94 39.86 -24.99
N VAL A 348 7.25 39.70 -25.22
CA VAL A 348 8.25 39.89 -24.15
C VAL A 348 8.34 41.36 -23.75
N VAL A 349 8.46 41.57 -22.44
CA VAL A 349 8.69 42.87 -21.79
C VAL A 349 10.10 42.91 -21.16
N PRO A 350 10.68 44.10 -20.89
CA PRO A 350 12.09 44.27 -20.57
C PRO A 350 12.62 43.40 -19.42
N GLY A 351 11.83 43.22 -18.35
CA GLY A 351 12.21 42.42 -17.19
C GLY A 351 12.30 40.91 -17.42
N HIS A 352 11.79 40.40 -18.54
CA HIS A 352 11.74 38.96 -18.83
C HIS A 352 12.64 38.53 -19.99
N ARG A 353 13.40 39.45 -20.61
CA ARG A 353 14.24 39.20 -21.79
C ARG A 353 15.19 38.00 -21.60
N TYR A 354 16.03 38.02 -20.57
CA TYR A 354 16.94 36.90 -20.29
C TYR A 354 16.21 35.57 -20.03
N HIS A 355 15.22 35.59 -19.12
CA HIS A 355 14.48 34.39 -18.74
C HIS A 355 13.67 33.79 -19.90
N SER A 356 13.22 34.63 -20.83
CA SER A 356 12.51 34.17 -22.02
C SER A 356 13.41 33.37 -22.97
N LEU A 357 14.67 33.77 -23.17
CA LEU A 357 15.66 33.03 -23.96
C LEU A 357 16.09 31.73 -23.25
N MET A 358 16.22 31.76 -21.93
CA MET A 358 16.42 30.53 -21.14
C MET A 358 15.26 29.54 -21.34
N CYS A 359 14.00 30.03 -21.37
CA CYS A 359 12.84 29.18 -21.68
C CYS A 359 12.85 28.68 -23.14
N LEU A 360 13.29 29.51 -24.09
CA LEU A 360 13.46 29.12 -25.49
C LEU A 360 14.46 27.98 -25.64
N ALA A 361 15.60 28.04 -24.92
CA ALA A 361 16.57 26.94 -24.86
C ALA A 361 15.93 25.63 -24.34
N GLY A 362 15.06 25.74 -23.33
CA GLY A 362 14.27 24.62 -22.84
C GLY A 362 13.37 23.98 -23.90
N TYR A 363 12.71 24.80 -24.74
CA TYR A 363 11.91 24.29 -25.87
C TYR A 363 12.76 23.75 -27.01
N ALA A 364 13.91 24.35 -27.32
CA ALA A 364 14.85 23.86 -28.32
C ALA A 364 15.33 22.45 -27.96
N LEU A 365 15.73 22.26 -26.70
CA LEU A 365 16.14 20.97 -26.13
C LEU A 365 15.03 19.91 -26.13
N LYS A 366 13.78 20.31 -25.90
CA LYS A 366 12.62 19.41 -25.97
C LYS A 366 12.24 19.05 -27.40
N SER A 367 12.44 19.97 -28.35
CA SER A 367 11.99 19.84 -29.73
C SER A 367 13.08 19.37 -30.69
N GLY A 368 14.32 19.18 -30.20
CA GLY A 368 15.44 18.67 -30.99
C GLY A 368 15.99 19.67 -32.00
N ILE A 369 15.89 20.97 -31.73
CA ILE A 369 16.45 22.03 -32.57
C ILE A 369 17.98 22.02 -32.43
N ALA A 370 18.72 22.20 -33.52
CA ALA A 370 20.19 22.26 -33.45
C ALA A 370 20.67 23.53 -32.72
N TYR A 371 21.86 23.47 -32.12
CA TYR A 371 22.44 24.63 -31.42
C TYR A 371 22.56 25.84 -32.35
N ASP A 372 23.10 25.64 -33.56
CA ASP A 372 23.30 26.71 -34.55
C ASP A 372 21.99 27.42 -34.92
N GLN A 373 20.88 26.68 -35.00
CA GLN A 373 19.56 27.25 -35.26
C GLN A 373 19.05 28.03 -34.04
N PHE A 374 19.19 27.48 -32.84
CA PHE A 374 18.83 28.16 -31.60
C PHE A 374 19.63 29.45 -31.39
N GLU A 375 20.94 29.41 -31.66
CA GLU A 375 21.84 30.56 -31.59
C GLU A 375 21.41 31.65 -32.56
N LYS A 376 21.16 31.29 -33.83
CA LYS A 376 20.64 32.20 -34.84
C LYS A 376 19.33 32.87 -34.39
N ASP A 377 18.42 32.11 -33.81
CA ASP A 377 17.12 32.63 -33.35
C ASP A 377 17.27 33.56 -32.14
N CYS A 378 18.19 33.27 -31.22
CA CYS A 378 18.50 34.16 -30.10
C CYS A 378 19.08 35.50 -30.58
N TRP A 379 20.02 35.47 -31.53
CA TRP A 379 20.57 36.68 -32.13
C TRP A 379 19.53 37.46 -32.95
N GLY A 380 18.61 36.76 -33.61
CA GLY A 380 17.48 37.39 -34.31
C GLY A 380 16.55 38.20 -33.39
N LEU A 381 16.52 37.89 -32.09
CA LEU A 381 15.74 38.63 -31.10
C LEU A 381 16.49 39.85 -30.52
N PHE A 382 17.78 40.03 -30.82
CA PHE A 382 18.62 41.06 -30.19
C PHE A 382 18.04 42.48 -30.36
N GLU A 383 17.85 42.90 -31.61
CA GLU A 383 17.32 44.23 -31.95
C GLU A 383 15.90 44.44 -31.40
N ILE A 384 15.07 43.39 -31.43
CA ILE A 384 13.71 43.43 -30.89
C ILE A 384 13.76 43.67 -29.37
N TYR A 385 14.65 42.98 -28.67
CA TYR A 385 14.77 43.09 -27.23
C TYR A 385 15.37 44.41 -26.79
N GLU A 386 16.30 44.94 -27.59
CA GLU A 386 16.90 46.24 -27.34
C GLU A 386 15.94 47.40 -27.63
N SER A 387 15.14 47.30 -28.70
CA SER A 387 14.12 48.31 -29.02
C SER A 387 13.05 48.49 -27.94
N LYS A 388 12.92 47.50 -27.04
CA LYS A 388 11.98 47.51 -25.91
C LYS A 388 12.58 48.15 -24.64
N THR A 389 13.84 48.60 -24.66
CA THR A 389 14.50 49.21 -23.50
C THR A 389 13.80 50.53 -23.12
N GLU A 390 13.23 50.59 -21.91
CA GLU A 390 12.53 51.78 -21.38
C GLU A 390 13.41 52.68 -20.50
N GLN A 391 14.48 52.11 -19.92
CA GLN A 391 15.40 52.80 -19.01
C GLN A 391 16.82 52.70 -19.56
N ASP A 392 17.53 53.82 -19.59
CA ASP A 392 18.89 53.96 -20.12
C ASP A 392 19.91 53.03 -19.42
N GLU A 393 19.66 52.67 -18.16
CA GLU A 393 20.53 51.74 -17.41
C GLU A 393 20.33 50.26 -17.80
N ASN A 394 19.28 49.93 -18.57
CA ASN A 394 18.84 48.56 -18.85
C ASN A 394 18.94 48.19 -20.35
N HIS A 395 19.94 48.71 -21.05
CA HIS A 395 20.26 48.28 -22.41
C HIS A 395 20.54 46.78 -22.46
N TRP A 396 19.96 46.12 -23.47
CA TRP A 396 20.18 44.72 -23.81
C TRP A 396 21.51 44.56 -24.54
N LYS A 397 22.43 43.78 -23.98
CA LYS A 397 23.82 43.68 -24.47
C LYS A 397 24.09 42.30 -25.05
N GLU A 398 25.09 42.21 -25.91
CA GLU A 398 25.53 40.95 -26.54
C GLU A 398 25.81 39.87 -25.48
N LYS A 399 26.47 40.24 -24.38
CA LYS A 399 26.73 39.35 -23.24
C LYS A 399 25.48 38.70 -22.63
N ASP A 400 24.31 39.35 -22.75
CA ASP A 400 23.06 38.85 -22.18
C ASP A 400 22.48 37.74 -23.07
N VAL A 401 22.68 37.85 -24.39
CA VAL A 401 22.39 36.78 -25.35
C VAL A 401 23.36 35.62 -25.16
N GLU A 402 24.67 35.87 -25.08
CA GLU A 402 25.68 34.85 -24.82
C GLU A 402 25.41 34.06 -23.53
N SER A 403 25.03 34.76 -22.46
CA SER A 403 24.64 34.14 -21.19
C SER A 403 23.39 33.25 -21.32
N ALA A 404 22.48 33.57 -22.24
CA ALA A 404 21.34 32.73 -22.55
C ALA A 404 21.70 31.55 -23.45
N LEU A 405 22.68 31.68 -24.36
CA LEU A 405 23.16 30.57 -25.19
C LEU A 405 23.76 29.44 -24.36
N GLU A 406 24.47 29.78 -23.28
CA GLU A 406 25.00 28.80 -22.32
C GLU A 406 23.91 27.92 -21.70
N CYS A 407 22.67 28.42 -21.60
CA CYS A 407 21.53 27.65 -21.09
C CYS A 407 21.22 26.43 -21.96
N TYR A 408 21.51 26.45 -23.27
CA TYR A 408 21.29 25.30 -24.14
C TYR A 408 22.13 24.07 -23.74
N LYS A 409 23.27 24.28 -23.09
CA LYS A 409 24.13 23.20 -22.57
C LYS A 409 23.52 22.53 -21.33
N ALA A 410 22.60 23.20 -20.64
CA ALA A 410 21.94 22.71 -19.43
C ALA A 410 20.76 21.77 -19.75
N LYS A 411 21.05 20.46 -19.87
CA LYS A 411 20.02 19.42 -20.11
C LYS A 411 18.87 19.41 -19.09
N THR A 412 19.05 20.01 -17.91
CA THR A 412 18.03 20.15 -16.87
C THR A 412 16.83 21.00 -17.29
N LEU A 413 17.00 21.93 -18.24
CA LEU A 413 15.92 22.79 -18.76
C LEU A 413 14.81 22.01 -19.47
N LYS A 414 15.06 20.77 -19.89
CA LYS A 414 14.02 19.84 -20.37
C LYS A 414 12.92 19.58 -19.33
N ASN A 415 13.16 19.87 -18.05
CA ASN A 415 12.19 19.66 -16.96
C ASN A 415 11.28 20.88 -16.70
N LEU A 416 11.47 22.02 -17.37
CA LEU A 416 10.63 23.20 -17.15
C LEU A 416 9.16 22.87 -17.42
N SER A 417 8.28 23.11 -16.44
CA SER A 417 6.83 22.99 -16.62
C SER A 417 6.28 24.18 -17.41
N ILE A 418 5.06 24.05 -17.94
CA ILE A 418 4.38 25.17 -18.63
C ILE A 418 4.20 26.35 -17.66
N GLU A 419 3.87 26.08 -16.40
CA GLU A 419 3.72 27.10 -15.36
C GLU A 419 5.03 27.85 -15.11
N ALA A 420 6.14 27.11 -15.00
CA ALA A 420 7.45 27.71 -14.79
C ALA A 420 7.86 28.57 -16.00
N ILE A 421 7.65 28.08 -17.23
CA ILE A 421 7.93 28.84 -18.45
C ILE A 421 7.11 30.13 -18.48
N SER A 422 5.81 30.02 -18.20
CA SER A 422 4.91 31.17 -18.19
C SER A 422 5.32 32.22 -17.15
N ALA A 423 5.69 31.78 -15.95
CA ALA A 423 6.17 32.65 -14.88
C ALA A 423 7.53 33.30 -15.20
N TYR A 424 8.49 32.52 -15.69
CA TYR A 424 9.83 33.02 -16.02
C TYR A 424 9.82 34.02 -17.17
N ALA A 425 9.05 33.74 -18.22
CA ALA A 425 8.99 34.58 -19.42
C ALA A 425 7.97 35.73 -19.32
N GLY A 426 7.11 35.74 -18.30
CA GLY A 426 6.02 36.72 -18.18
C GLY A 426 4.94 36.58 -19.27
N ILE A 427 4.91 35.44 -19.97
CA ILE A 427 3.99 35.17 -21.08
C ILE A 427 2.96 34.13 -20.62
N PRO A 428 1.66 34.48 -20.50
CA PRO A 428 0.62 33.52 -20.17
C PRO A 428 0.53 32.40 -21.21
N ILE A 429 0.62 31.13 -20.78
CA ILE A 429 0.44 29.97 -21.65
C ILE A 429 -0.80 29.19 -21.18
N GLU A 430 -1.85 29.21 -21.98
CA GLU A 430 -3.02 28.37 -21.71
C GLU A 430 -2.73 26.91 -22.04
N ARG A 431 -3.04 26.02 -21.10
CA ARG A 431 -2.98 24.58 -21.36
C ARG A 431 -4.11 24.20 -22.32
N ASN A 432 -3.78 23.47 -23.38
CA ASN A 432 -4.79 22.80 -24.20
C ASN A 432 -5.72 21.97 -23.31
N LYS A 433 -6.99 22.39 -23.21
CA LYS A 433 -8.02 21.64 -22.49
C LYS A 433 -8.31 20.36 -23.27
N ARG A 434 -7.76 19.23 -22.81
CA ARG A 434 -8.38 17.94 -23.14
C ARG A 434 -9.73 17.90 -22.42
N ASN A 435 -10.77 17.43 -23.10
CA ASN A 435 -11.98 17.07 -22.38
C ASN A 435 -11.56 15.99 -21.36
N TYR A 436 -11.74 16.23 -20.07
CA TYR A 436 -11.32 15.30 -19.01
C TYR A 436 -12.18 14.02 -18.98
N ARG A 437 -12.75 13.64 -20.12
CA ARG A 437 -13.64 12.51 -20.30
C ARG A 437 -12.78 11.25 -20.30
N LYS A 438 -13.21 10.26 -19.52
CA LYS A 438 -12.64 8.90 -19.61
C LYS A 438 -12.87 8.38 -21.03
N GLN A 439 -11.99 7.50 -21.52
CA GLN A 439 -12.04 6.95 -22.89
C GLN A 439 -13.43 6.39 -23.23
N GLU A 440 -14.09 5.75 -22.28
CA GLU A 440 -15.44 5.21 -22.43
C GLU A 440 -16.49 6.29 -22.73
N GLN A 441 -16.50 7.39 -21.98
CA GLN A 441 -17.38 8.53 -22.23
C GLN A 441 -17.09 9.18 -23.58
N HIS A 442 -15.81 9.31 -23.93
CA HIS A 442 -15.41 9.85 -25.24
C HIS A 442 -15.97 8.99 -26.39
N LEU A 443 -15.82 7.66 -26.31
CA LEU A 443 -16.33 6.73 -27.31
C LEU A 443 -17.86 6.69 -27.35
N LYS A 444 -18.54 6.79 -26.20
CA LYS A 444 -20.01 6.88 -26.14
C LYS A 444 -20.52 8.10 -26.90
N ILE A 445 -19.92 9.27 -26.65
CA ILE A 445 -20.29 10.51 -27.36
C ILE A 445 -19.98 10.38 -28.84
N ALA A 446 -18.79 9.92 -29.22
CA ALA A 446 -18.43 9.75 -30.63
C ALA A 446 -19.39 8.80 -31.37
N ARG A 447 -19.81 7.70 -30.74
CA ARG A 447 -20.80 6.77 -31.30
C ARG A 447 -22.18 7.42 -31.42
N ALA A 448 -22.66 8.08 -30.37
CA ALA A 448 -23.93 8.78 -30.39
C ALA A 448 -23.95 9.88 -31.48
N THR A 449 -22.90 10.70 -31.56
CA THR A 449 -22.75 11.72 -32.60
C THR A 449 -22.69 11.11 -34.00
N ARG A 450 -21.97 9.99 -34.20
CA ARG A 450 -21.98 9.27 -35.48
C ARG A 450 -23.39 8.78 -35.83
N ASP A 451 -24.10 8.19 -34.89
CA ASP A 451 -25.43 7.62 -35.12
C ASP A 451 -26.48 8.72 -35.35
N ILE A 452 -26.28 9.93 -34.79
CA ILE A 452 -27.13 11.12 -35.05
C ILE A 452 -26.81 11.78 -36.39
N ILE A 453 -25.54 11.95 -36.75
CA ILE A 453 -25.12 12.66 -37.97
C ILE A 453 -25.22 11.76 -39.20
N HIS A 454 -25.06 10.46 -39.04
CA HIS A 454 -25.07 9.48 -40.13
C HIS A 454 -26.05 8.36 -39.80
N GLU A 455 -27.33 8.61 -40.09
CA GLU A 455 -28.47 7.74 -39.79
C GLU A 455 -28.31 6.31 -40.32
N ASN A 456 -27.54 6.13 -41.41
CA ASN A 456 -27.27 4.85 -42.05
C ASN A 456 -25.78 4.63 -42.40
N TRP A 457 -24.83 4.98 -41.51
CA TRP A 457 -23.39 4.85 -41.79
C TRP A 457 -22.91 3.42 -42.16
N ARG A 458 -23.70 2.38 -41.88
CA ARG A 458 -23.41 0.99 -42.28
C ARG A 458 -23.83 0.67 -43.71
N GLU A 459 -24.78 1.42 -44.26
CA GLU A 459 -25.31 1.23 -45.61
C GLU A 459 -24.28 1.76 -46.61
N GLY A 460 -23.68 0.87 -47.41
CA GLY A 460 -22.65 1.20 -48.39
C GLY A 460 -21.22 1.44 -47.86
N ASN A 461 -21.05 1.89 -46.62
CA ASN A 461 -19.73 2.24 -46.04
C ASN A 461 -19.21 1.26 -44.96
N GLY A 462 -19.99 0.22 -44.63
CA GLY A 462 -19.56 -0.86 -43.74
C GLY A 462 -18.64 -1.88 -44.41
N ARG A 463 -17.71 -2.48 -43.63
CA ARG A 463 -16.95 -3.66 -44.08
C ARG A 463 -17.94 -4.78 -44.42
N LYS A 464 -18.16 -5.04 -45.71
CA LYS A 464 -19.03 -6.13 -46.17
C LYS A 464 -18.61 -7.46 -45.51
N PRO A 465 -19.55 -8.26 -44.98
CA PRO A 465 -19.22 -9.54 -44.39
C PRO A 465 -18.49 -10.40 -45.42
N LYS A 466 -17.26 -10.80 -45.12
CA LYS A 466 -16.47 -11.69 -46.00
C LYS A 466 -17.13 -13.07 -46.21
N LYS A 467 -18.22 -13.36 -45.49
CA LYS A 467 -19.09 -14.53 -45.64
C LYS A 467 -19.80 -14.53 -47.00
N GLU A 468 -20.43 -13.42 -47.38
CA GLU A 468 -21.20 -13.29 -48.63
C GLU A 468 -20.33 -13.57 -49.85
N ILE A 469 -19.10 -13.05 -49.84
CA ILE A 469 -18.11 -13.27 -50.91
C ILE A 469 -17.77 -14.77 -51.06
N VAL A 470 -17.60 -15.50 -49.94
CA VAL A 470 -17.29 -16.94 -49.97
C VAL A 470 -18.51 -17.75 -50.43
N GLU A 471 -19.72 -17.38 -49.99
CA GLU A 471 -20.96 -18.07 -50.39
C GLU A 471 -21.29 -17.87 -51.87
N GLU A 472 -21.18 -16.65 -52.39
CA GLU A 472 -21.36 -16.36 -53.81
C GLU A 472 -20.32 -17.09 -54.66
N TRP A 473 -19.06 -17.12 -54.22
CA TRP A 473 -18.01 -17.85 -54.93
C TRP A 473 -18.33 -19.35 -55.02
N ARG A 474 -18.82 -19.95 -53.93
CA ARG A 474 -19.19 -21.37 -53.88
C ARG A 474 -20.41 -21.69 -54.75
N LYS A 475 -21.40 -20.80 -54.83
CA LYS A 475 -22.55 -20.97 -55.73
C LYS A 475 -22.13 -21.04 -57.20
N HIS A 476 -21.16 -20.22 -57.59
CA HIS A 476 -20.63 -20.19 -58.96
C HIS A 476 -19.58 -21.27 -59.22
N ASN A 477 -19.00 -21.86 -58.18
CA ASN A 477 -17.99 -22.92 -58.28
C ASN A 477 -18.35 -24.12 -57.39
N PRO A 478 -19.38 -24.91 -57.76
CA PRO A 478 -19.93 -25.98 -56.90
C PRO A 478 -18.92 -27.06 -56.50
N ASN A 479 -17.94 -27.33 -57.37
CA ASN A 479 -16.86 -28.31 -57.14
C ASN A 479 -15.53 -27.65 -56.72
N GLY A 480 -15.53 -26.33 -56.48
CA GLY A 480 -14.32 -25.60 -56.14
C GLY A 480 -13.77 -25.98 -54.78
N LYS A 481 -12.45 -25.81 -54.58
CA LYS A 481 -11.74 -26.08 -53.31
C LYS A 481 -11.45 -24.79 -52.54
N PRO A 482 -11.30 -24.82 -51.19
CA PRO A 482 -11.02 -23.62 -50.40
C PRO A 482 -9.78 -22.86 -50.89
N LYS A 483 -8.77 -23.58 -51.38
CA LYS A 483 -7.53 -23.02 -51.92
C LYS A 483 -7.78 -22.15 -53.15
N GLU A 484 -8.71 -22.54 -54.02
CA GLU A 484 -9.07 -21.80 -55.23
C GLU A 484 -9.84 -20.53 -54.87
N CYS A 485 -10.75 -20.61 -53.91
CA CYS A 485 -11.44 -19.42 -53.39
C CYS A 485 -10.47 -18.43 -52.74
N ILE A 486 -9.48 -18.89 -51.96
CA ILE A 486 -8.44 -18.01 -51.38
C ILE A 486 -7.71 -17.27 -52.50
N GLN A 487 -7.32 -17.98 -53.55
CA GLN A 487 -6.54 -17.42 -54.65
C GLN A 487 -7.35 -16.45 -55.51
N GLN A 488 -8.62 -16.77 -55.79
CA GLN A 488 -9.48 -15.94 -56.66
C GLN A 488 -10.13 -14.75 -55.94
N THR A 489 -10.45 -14.89 -54.65
CA THR A 489 -11.09 -13.80 -53.86
C THR A 489 -10.10 -12.94 -53.09
N GLY A 490 -8.84 -13.37 -52.97
CA GLY A 490 -7.81 -12.69 -52.15
C GLY A 490 -8.09 -12.73 -50.64
N LEU A 491 -9.05 -13.53 -50.19
CA LEU A 491 -9.41 -13.66 -48.77
C LEU A 491 -8.37 -14.50 -48.01
N SER A 492 -8.10 -14.13 -46.76
CA SER A 492 -7.15 -14.90 -45.93
C SER A 492 -7.64 -16.33 -45.70
N LYS A 493 -6.71 -17.28 -45.60
CA LYS A 493 -6.99 -18.70 -45.34
C LYS A 493 -8.02 -18.88 -44.22
N ASN A 494 -7.80 -18.27 -43.07
CA ASN A 494 -8.71 -18.41 -41.92
C ASN A 494 -10.12 -17.87 -42.20
N THR A 495 -10.27 -16.87 -43.05
CA THR A 495 -11.59 -16.34 -43.43
C THR A 495 -12.33 -17.31 -44.34
N VAL A 496 -11.67 -17.84 -45.37
CA VAL A 496 -12.30 -18.78 -46.32
C VAL A 496 -12.71 -20.06 -45.60
N TYR A 497 -11.81 -20.67 -44.83
CA TYR A 497 -12.12 -21.90 -44.09
C TYR A 497 -13.25 -21.70 -43.05
N LYS A 498 -13.33 -20.53 -42.40
CA LYS A 498 -14.42 -20.22 -41.47
C LYS A 498 -15.81 -20.28 -42.13
N TRP A 499 -15.92 -19.92 -43.41
CA TRP A 499 -17.18 -19.84 -44.14
C TRP A 499 -17.36 -20.93 -45.20
N TRP A 500 -16.40 -21.86 -45.32
CA TRP A 500 -16.42 -22.91 -46.33
C TRP A 500 -17.42 -24.02 -46.04
N ASP A 501 -17.63 -24.37 -44.78
CA ASP A 501 -18.47 -25.50 -44.38
C ASP A 501 -19.77 -25.06 -43.67
N GLY A 502 -20.32 -23.90 -44.06
CA GLY A 502 -21.61 -23.42 -43.53
C GLY A 502 -21.52 -22.92 -42.08
N GLY A 503 -20.56 -22.04 -41.81
CA GLY A 503 -20.30 -21.51 -40.47
C GLY A 503 -21.55 -21.12 -39.69
N SER A 504 -21.67 -21.75 -38.51
CA SER A 504 -22.48 -21.43 -37.31
C SER A 504 -23.85 -22.07 -37.06
N ASP A 505 -24.19 -23.26 -37.60
CA ASP A 505 -25.29 -24.09 -37.06
C ASP A 505 -24.96 -25.59 -36.88
N VAL A 506 -23.72 -26.01 -37.14
CA VAL A 506 -23.24 -27.32 -36.69
C VAL A 506 -22.62 -27.12 -35.32
N ALA A 507 -23.21 -27.74 -34.29
CA ALA A 507 -22.67 -27.76 -32.94
C ALA A 507 -21.16 -27.97 -33.01
N ALA A 508 -20.40 -27.02 -32.47
CA ALA A 508 -18.96 -27.12 -32.39
C ALA A 508 -18.66 -28.54 -31.89
N LYS A 509 -17.91 -29.33 -32.68
CA LYS A 509 -17.31 -30.57 -32.18
C LYS A 509 -16.78 -30.22 -30.80
N PRO A 510 -17.25 -30.88 -29.73
CA PRO A 510 -16.84 -30.51 -28.39
C PRO A 510 -15.33 -30.48 -28.43
N ILE A 511 -14.77 -29.32 -28.13
CA ILE A 511 -13.37 -29.22 -27.78
C ILE A 511 -13.30 -30.16 -26.60
N LEU A 512 -12.73 -31.36 -26.79
CA LEU A 512 -12.44 -32.26 -25.69
C LEU A 512 -11.76 -31.37 -24.66
N PRO A 513 -12.33 -31.24 -23.45
CA PRO A 513 -11.71 -30.42 -22.43
C PRO A 513 -10.27 -30.91 -22.36
N LYS A 514 -9.31 -30.00 -22.54
CA LYS A 514 -7.92 -30.32 -22.21
C LYS A 514 -7.99 -30.86 -20.79
N GLU A 515 -7.73 -32.14 -20.62
CA GLU A 515 -7.76 -32.74 -19.30
C GLU A 515 -6.90 -31.86 -18.40
N PRO A 516 -7.40 -31.45 -17.23
CA PRO A 516 -6.65 -30.59 -16.34
C PRO A 516 -5.30 -31.26 -16.08
N LYS A 517 -4.21 -30.55 -16.41
CA LYS A 517 -2.86 -31.04 -16.14
C LYS A 517 -2.79 -31.41 -14.66
N MET A 518 -2.52 -32.69 -14.36
CA MET A 518 -2.33 -33.12 -12.98
C MET A 518 -1.21 -32.30 -12.34
N THR A 519 -1.43 -31.85 -11.10
CA THR A 519 -0.40 -31.14 -10.34
C THR A 519 0.71 -32.10 -9.91
N ASP A 520 1.90 -31.57 -9.61
CA ASP A 520 3.03 -32.36 -9.11
C ASP A 520 2.63 -33.19 -7.87
N GLU A 521 1.79 -32.63 -6.99
CA GLU A 521 1.22 -33.35 -5.84
C GLU A 521 0.32 -34.52 -6.24
N GLN A 522 -0.54 -34.35 -7.25
CA GLN A 522 -1.41 -35.42 -7.73
C GLN A 522 -0.59 -36.54 -8.38
N LEU A 523 0.48 -36.20 -9.11
CA LEU A 523 1.39 -37.18 -9.71
C LEU A 523 2.15 -37.96 -8.63
N ILE A 524 2.64 -37.28 -7.60
CA ILE A 524 3.30 -37.91 -6.44
C ILE A 524 2.32 -38.82 -5.68
N GLN A 525 1.09 -38.37 -5.45
CA GLN A 525 0.08 -39.16 -4.75
C GLN A 525 -0.29 -40.43 -5.53
N MET A 526 -0.42 -40.33 -6.86
CA MET A 526 -0.66 -41.48 -7.73
C MET A 526 0.51 -42.47 -7.67
N PHE A 527 1.74 -41.93 -7.73
CA PHE A 527 2.97 -42.72 -7.64
C PHE A 527 3.08 -43.49 -6.31
N ILE A 528 2.81 -42.83 -5.17
CA ILE A 528 2.82 -43.46 -3.84
C ILE A 528 1.71 -44.53 -3.73
N THR A 529 0.51 -44.22 -4.22
CA THR A 529 -0.64 -45.13 -4.15
C THR A 529 -0.39 -46.41 -4.96
N ASP A 530 0.15 -46.29 -6.16
CA ASP A 530 0.44 -47.43 -7.03
C ASP A 530 1.59 -48.30 -6.47
N ILE A 531 2.60 -47.69 -5.81
CA ILE A 531 3.63 -48.45 -5.07
C ILE A 531 3.00 -49.26 -3.93
N MET A 532 2.09 -48.64 -3.16
CA MET A 532 1.41 -49.33 -2.06
C MET A 532 0.52 -50.49 -2.55
N GLN A 533 0.09 -50.45 -3.81
CA GLN A 533 -0.66 -51.53 -4.47
C GLN A 533 0.22 -52.63 -5.07
N GLY A 534 1.55 -52.53 -4.93
CA GLY A 534 2.50 -53.58 -5.32
C GLY A 534 2.91 -53.57 -6.80
N LEU A 535 2.66 -52.48 -7.53
CA LEU A 535 3.15 -52.30 -8.90
C LEU A 535 4.67 -52.05 -8.92
N SER A 536 5.35 -52.50 -9.97
CA SER A 536 6.77 -52.26 -10.14
C SER A 536 7.06 -50.81 -10.53
N ALA A 537 8.25 -50.31 -10.18
CA ALA A 537 8.65 -48.92 -10.44
C ALA A 537 8.60 -48.54 -11.93
N GLU A 538 8.87 -49.49 -12.83
CA GLU A 538 8.79 -49.28 -14.29
C GLU A 538 7.34 -49.15 -14.76
N GLU A 539 6.44 -50.02 -14.30
CA GLU A 539 5.01 -49.98 -14.65
C GLU A 539 4.34 -48.68 -14.20
N ILE A 540 4.70 -48.18 -13.01
CA ILE A 540 4.17 -46.93 -12.47
C ILE A 540 4.70 -45.74 -13.27
N THR A 541 5.98 -45.77 -13.64
CA THR A 541 6.60 -44.68 -14.42
C THR A 541 5.93 -44.56 -15.78
N ASP A 542 5.70 -45.67 -16.48
CA ASP A 542 4.99 -45.67 -17.77
C ASP A 542 3.53 -45.23 -17.62
N LYS A 543 2.84 -45.66 -16.56
CA LYS A 543 1.45 -45.25 -16.28
C LYS A 543 1.33 -43.75 -16.00
N VAL A 544 2.23 -43.18 -15.21
CA VAL A 544 2.24 -41.75 -14.87
C VAL A 544 2.65 -40.90 -16.07
N VAL A 545 3.64 -41.33 -16.87
CA VAL A 545 4.07 -40.63 -18.08
C VAL A 545 2.97 -40.66 -19.16
N ASN A 546 2.23 -41.76 -19.29
CA ASN A 546 1.12 -41.89 -20.24
C ASN A 546 -0.18 -41.20 -19.77
N ALA A 547 -0.33 -40.94 -18.47
CA ALA A 547 -1.44 -40.15 -17.91
C ALA A 547 -1.26 -38.63 -18.12
N VAL A 548 -0.05 -38.18 -18.47
CA VAL A 548 0.21 -36.79 -18.90
C VAL A 548 -0.19 -36.65 -20.37
N ASP A 549 -0.99 -35.62 -20.69
CA ASP A 549 -1.57 -35.32 -22.02
C ASP A 549 -0.64 -35.79 -23.17
N PRO A 550 -1.10 -36.65 -24.09
CA PRO A 550 -0.31 -37.16 -25.21
C PRO A 550 0.30 -36.07 -26.10
N GLN A 551 -0.25 -34.85 -26.09
CA GLN A 551 0.28 -33.68 -26.81
C GLN A 551 1.29 -32.83 -26.02
N SER A 552 1.70 -33.28 -24.83
CA SER A 552 2.69 -32.57 -24.00
C SER A 552 4.06 -32.51 -24.68
N SER A 553 4.75 -31.38 -24.52
CA SER A 553 6.10 -31.16 -25.05
C SER A 553 7.11 -32.12 -24.42
N ASP A 554 8.18 -32.43 -25.15
CA ASP A 554 9.28 -33.29 -24.66
C ASP A 554 9.84 -32.80 -23.31
N GLU A 555 9.94 -31.48 -23.14
CA GLU A 555 10.37 -30.82 -21.89
C GLU A 555 9.49 -31.16 -20.67
N GLU A 556 8.16 -31.29 -20.85
CA GLU A 556 7.25 -31.60 -19.74
C GLU A 556 7.34 -33.10 -19.38
N ARG A 557 7.49 -33.97 -20.39
CA ARG A 557 7.70 -35.40 -20.16
C ARG A 557 9.00 -35.66 -19.40
N ASP A 558 10.06 -34.93 -19.73
CA ASP A 558 11.35 -35.02 -19.03
C ASP A 558 11.27 -34.47 -17.59
N ARG A 559 10.52 -33.39 -17.37
CA ARG A 559 10.25 -32.88 -16.02
C ARG A 559 9.54 -33.91 -15.14
N VAL A 560 8.50 -34.57 -15.67
CA VAL A 560 7.73 -35.59 -14.93
C VAL A 560 8.60 -36.80 -14.59
N LYS A 561 9.44 -37.27 -15.54
CA LYS A 561 10.43 -38.34 -15.27
C LYS A 561 11.40 -37.95 -14.17
N ALA A 562 11.91 -36.72 -14.16
CA ALA A 562 12.81 -36.23 -13.11
C ALA A 562 12.13 -36.18 -11.73
N LEU A 563 10.86 -35.77 -11.68
CA LEU A 563 10.07 -35.75 -10.44
C LEU A 563 9.87 -37.16 -9.87
N ILE A 564 9.55 -38.13 -10.72
CA ILE A 564 9.38 -39.54 -10.34
C ILE A 564 10.69 -40.11 -9.79
N ALA A 565 11.80 -39.92 -10.51
CA ALA A 565 13.12 -40.40 -10.09
C ALA A 565 13.55 -39.80 -8.73
N SER A 566 13.26 -38.51 -8.50
CA SER A 566 13.52 -37.86 -7.22
C SER A 566 12.67 -38.46 -6.09
N THR A 567 11.41 -38.79 -6.38
CA THR A 567 10.49 -39.37 -5.39
C THR A 567 10.91 -40.78 -5.01
N GLN A 568 11.29 -41.61 -5.99
CA GLN A 568 11.85 -42.95 -5.76
C GLN A 568 13.07 -42.89 -4.83
N LYS A 569 14.01 -41.99 -5.11
CA LYS A 569 15.22 -41.82 -4.30
C LYS A 569 14.92 -41.39 -2.86
N SER A 570 13.94 -40.50 -2.67
CA SER A 570 13.48 -40.12 -1.33
C SER A 570 12.86 -41.29 -0.58
N MET A 571 12.06 -42.13 -1.24
CA MET A 571 11.45 -43.31 -0.62
C MET A 571 12.48 -44.38 -0.27
N GLU A 572 13.46 -44.65 -1.13
CA GLU A 572 14.58 -45.56 -0.82
C GLU A 572 15.37 -45.10 0.41
N ASN A 573 15.64 -43.79 0.51
CA ASN A 573 16.31 -43.23 1.67
C ASN A 573 15.49 -43.39 2.95
N ILE A 574 14.17 -43.21 2.89
CA ILE A 574 13.27 -43.43 4.02
C ILE A 574 13.23 -44.92 4.41
N LEU A 575 13.11 -45.84 3.46
CA LEU A 575 13.11 -47.29 3.72
C LEU A 575 14.45 -47.76 4.33
N ASN A 576 15.57 -47.19 3.90
CA ASN A 576 16.88 -47.46 4.47
C ASN A 576 17.05 -46.88 5.89
N LEU A 577 16.34 -45.80 6.21
CA LEU A 577 16.30 -45.22 7.56
C LEU A 577 15.43 -46.04 8.53
N VAL A 578 14.36 -46.68 8.04
CA VAL A 578 13.45 -47.51 8.86
C VAL A 578 13.98 -48.93 9.09
N LYS A 579 14.93 -49.39 8.29
CA LYS A 579 15.64 -50.69 8.47
C LYS A 579 16.84 -50.62 9.44
N LYS A 580 17.22 -49.44 9.90
CA LYS A 580 18.20 -49.22 10.99
C LYS A 580 17.46 -48.99 12.29
#